data_AF-A0A3B3Z784-F1
#
_entry.id   AF-A0A3B3Z784-F1
#
_cell.length_a   1.000
_cell.length_b   1.000
_cell.length_c   1.000
_cell.angle_alpha   90.00
_cell.angle_beta   90.00
_cell.angle_gamma   90.00
#
_symmetry.space_group_name_H-M   'P 1'
#
loop_
_entity.id
_entity.type
_entity.pdbx_description
1 polymer ?
#
loop_
_entity_poly.entity_id
_entity_poly.type
_entity_poly.pdbx_seq_one_letter_code
_entity_poly.pdbx_strand_id
1 'polypeptide(L)'
;LAPLAAYHRLFQHVCVKLEPVLQRLDFSGQFKDVSDDDLKEMDSQISKLNAELQTLTQNCRQLDSELKELNNSLTTEEMTQEIKQLKEECSGFKTRLEKIKSAKNHVTPEEKEKVYKERNLYVKEWKKRKRLVSDMMNSILEGYPKSKKEFLEEVGVETDEDYKVTIPNI
;
A
#
# COMPACT_ATOMS: atom_id res chain seq x y z
N LEU A 1 -73.30 52.21 -39.06
CA LEU A 1 -73.11 51.18 -40.12
C LEU A 1 -71.93 51.45 -41.07
N ALA A 2 -71.62 52.71 -41.42
CA ALA A 2 -70.52 53.04 -42.35
C ALA A 2 -69.08 52.67 -41.90
N PRO A 3 -68.68 52.82 -40.61
CA PRO A 3 -67.30 52.55 -40.21
C PRO A 3 -66.93 51.07 -40.30
N LEU A 4 -67.83 50.18 -39.88
CA LEU A 4 -67.61 48.74 -39.88
C LEU A 4 -67.44 48.19 -41.30
N ALA A 5 -68.20 48.73 -42.26
CA ALA A 5 -68.06 48.39 -43.68
C ALA A 5 -66.73 48.88 -44.26
N ALA A 6 -66.21 50.03 -43.81
CA ALA A 6 -64.90 50.53 -44.22
C ALA A 6 -63.76 49.66 -43.64
N TYR A 7 -63.86 49.27 -42.37
CA TYR A 7 -62.92 48.33 -41.75
C TYR A 7 -62.94 46.96 -42.43
N HIS A 8 -64.11 46.41 -42.76
CA HIS A 8 -64.22 45.14 -43.47
C HIS A 8 -63.58 45.19 -44.87
N ARG A 9 -63.79 46.28 -45.61
CA ARG A 9 -63.15 46.47 -46.93
C ARG A 9 -61.63 46.63 -46.82
N LEU A 10 -61.15 47.37 -45.81
CA LEU A 10 -59.71 47.49 -45.54
C LEU A 10 -59.11 46.14 -45.16
N PHE A 11 -59.78 45.37 -44.31
CA PHE A 11 -59.34 44.04 -43.91
C PHE A 11 -59.30 43.07 -45.09
N GLN A 12 -60.36 43.00 -45.92
CA GLN A 12 -60.35 42.21 -47.15
C GLN A 12 -59.23 42.63 -48.09
N HIS A 13 -59.00 43.94 -48.26
CA HIS A 13 -57.93 44.44 -49.12
C HIS A 13 -56.53 44.08 -48.59
N VAL A 14 -56.34 44.12 -47.26
CA VAL A 14 -55.10 43.71 -46.61
C VAL A 14 -54.89 42.19 -46.72
N CYS A 15 -55.92 41.36 -46.50
CA CYS A 15 -55.84 39.91 -46.68
C CYS A 15 -55.45 39.55 -48.11
N VAL A 16 -56.12 40.11 -49.12
CA VAL A 16 -55.80 39.87 -50.54
C VAL A 16 -54.37 40.31 -50.89
N LYS A 17 -53.86 41.38 -50.28
CA LYS A 17 -52.47 41.83 -50.46
C LYS A 17 -51.44 40.95 -49.75
N LEU A 18 -51.81 40.34 -48.63
CA LEU A 18 -50.94 39.44 -47.86
C LEU A 18 -50.96 38.00 -48.39
N GLU A 19 -52.03 37.59 -49.09
CA GLU A 19 -52.18 36.28 -49.74
C GLU A 19 -50.93 35.86 -50.56
N PRO A 20 -50.39 36.66 -51.49
CA PRO A 20 -49.19 36.29 -52.26
C PRO A 20 -47.88 36.31 -51.45
N VAL A 21 -47.89 36.89 -50.24
CA VAL A 21 -46.74 36.81 -49.31
C VAL A 21 -46.84 35.54 -48.49
N LEU A 22 -48.04 35.20 -48.01
CA LEU A 22 -48.34 33.92 -47.36
C LEU A 22 -48.05 32.75 -48.30
N GLN A 23 -48.45 32.82 -49.56
CA GLN A 23 -48.18 31.80 -50.58
C GLN A 23 -46.69 31.71 -50.97
N ARG A 24 -45.90 32.77 -50.76
CA ARG A 24 -44.43 32.75 -50.93
C ARG A 24 -43.70 32.18 -49.71
N LEU A 25 -44.30 32.29 -48.53
CA LEU A 25 -43.83 31.66 -47.29
C LEU A 25 -44.35 30.23 -47.15
N ASP A 26 -45.30 29.83 -47.98
CA ASP A 26 -45.81 28.47 -48.05
C ASP A 26 -44.78 27.57 -48.76
N PHE A 27 -43.88 27.01 -47.95
CA PHE A 27 -42.89 26.04 -48.39
C PHE A 27 -43.51 24.66 -48.73
N SER A 28 -44.82 24.46 -48.52
CA SER A 28 -45.48 23.17 -48.75
C SER A 28 -45.31 22.64 -50.18
N GLY A 29 -45.25 23.51 -51.19
CA GLY A 29 -45.04 23.11 -52.58
C GLY A 29 -43.58 22.86 -53.00
N GLN A 30 -42.59 23.15 -52.14
CA GLN A 30 -41.17 22.88 -52.41
C GLN A 30 -40.69 21.53 -51.86
N PHE A 31 -41.50 20.91 -50.99
CA PHE A 31 -41.26 19.58 -50.46
C PHE A 31 -42.24 18.60 -51.09
N LYS A 32 -41.78 17.38 -51.34
CA LYS A 32 -42.63 16.30 -51.84
C LYS A 32 -43.67 16.00 -50.76
N ASP A 33 -44.95 15.91 -51.11
CA ASP A 33 -45.99 15.45 -50.18
C ASP A 33 -45.59 14.07 -49.64
N VAL A 34 -45.25 14.04 -48.36
CA VAL A 34 -44.91 12.81 -47.63
C VAL A 34 -46.22 12.23 -47.16
N SER A 35 -46.52 10.98 -47.53
CA SER A 35 -47.73 10.33 -47.06
C SER A 35 -47.64 10.04 -45.55
N ASP A 36 -48.79 9.97 -44.88
CA ASP A 36 -48.82 9.56 -43.46
C ASP A 36 -48.16 8.19 -43.23
N ASP A 37 -48.14 7.33 -44.26
CA ASP A 37 -47.49 6.03 -44.21
C ASP A 37 -45.96 6.14 -44.30
N ASP A 38 -45.43 7.06 -45.10
CA ASP A 38 -43.99 7.36 -45.16
C ASP A 38 -43.50 7.98 -43.83
N LEU A 39 -44.30 8.84 -43.19
CA LEU A 39 -44.01 9.39 -41.86
C LEU A 39 -43.93 8.29 -40.79
N LYS A 40 -44.91 7.37 -40.77
CA LYS A 40 -44.91 6.23 -39.84
C LYS A 40 -43.72 5.31 -40.07
N GLU A 41 -43.34 5.08 -41.33
CA GLU A 41 -42.16 4.27 -41.66
C GLU A 41 -40.87 4.95 -41.17
N MET A 42 -40.73 6.26 -41.36
CA MET A 42 -39.59 7.01 -40.81
C MET A 42 -39.55 6.98 -39.28
N ASP A 43 -40.69 7.15 -38.60
CA ASP A 43 -40.77 7.04 -37.13
C ASP A 43 -40.42 5.63 -36.63
N SER A 44 -40.83 4.60 -37.37
CA SER A 44 -40.45 3.20 -37.13
C SER A 44 -38.93 3.01 -37.26
N GLN A 45 -38.33 3.57 -38.31
CA GLN A 45 -36.88 3.52 -38.53
C GLN A 45 -36.11 4.29 -37.45
N ILE A 46 -36.57 5.47 -37.05
CA ILE A 46 -36.00 6.25 -35.94
C ILE A 46 -36.06 5.43 -34.65
N SER A 47 -37.20 4.80 -34.36
CA SER A 47 -37.37 3.97 -33.17
C SER A 47 -36.43 2.77 -33.17
N LYS A 48 -36.30 2.10 -34.32
CA LYS A 48 -35.38 0.97 -34.50
C LYS A 48 -33.92 1.39 -34.32
N LEU A 49 -33.50 2.46 -34.99
CA LEU A 49 -32.13 2.97 -34.91
C LEU A 49 -31.78 3.43 -33.50
N ASN A 50 -32.72 4.05 -32.78
CA ASN A 50 -32.52 4.42 -31.38
C ASN A 50 -32.35 3.20 -30.47
N ALA A 51 -33.13 2.14 -30.70
CA ALA A 51 -32.98 0.89 -29.96
C ALA A 51 -31.60 0.25 -30.23
N GLU A 52 -31.17 0.18 -31.49
CA GLU A 52 -29.86 -0.33 -31.87
C GLU A 52 -28.71 0.51 -31.25
N LEU A 53 -28.83 1.84 -31.28
CA LEU A 53 -27.87 2.76 -30.68
C LEU A 53 -27.78 2.54 -29.16
N GLN A 54 -28.93 2.38 -28.49
CA GLN A 54 -28.98 2.10 -27.06
C GLN A 54 -28.28 0.77 -26.73
N THR A 55 -28.57 -0.31 -27.47
CA THR A 55 -27.92 -1.61 -27.29
C THR A 55 -26.42 -1.52 -27.52
N LEU A 56 -25.99 -0.89 -28.61
CA LEU A 56 -24.57 -0.77 -28.94
C LEU A 56 -23.83 0.05 -27.88
N THR A 57 -24.44 1.13 -27.38
CA THR A 57 -23.88 1.94 -26.29
C THR A 57 -23.70 1.14 -25.01
N GLN A 58 -24.68 0.31 -24.66
CA GLN A 58 -24.59 -0.56 -23.49
C GLN A 58 -23.47 -1.60 -23.66
N ASN A 59 -23.37 -2.22 -24.83
CA ASN A 59 -22.31 -3.19 -25.14
C ASN A 59 -20.92 -2.55 -25.06
N CYS A 60 -20.75 -1.35 -25.60
CA CYS A 60 -19.49 -0.62 -25.49
C CYS A 60 -19.11 -0.36 -24.03
N ARG A 61 -20.07 0.09 -23.20
CA ARG A 61 -19.82 0.31 -21.76
C ARG A 61 -19.41 -0.97 -21.03
N GLN A 62 -20.03 -2.10 -21.38
CA GLN A 62 -19.68 -3.38 -20.79
C GLN A 62 -18.27 -3.82 -21.22
N LEU A 63 -17.95 -3.74 -22.51
CA LEU A 63 -16.62 -4.08 -23.02
C LEU A 63 -15.53 -3.17 -22.43
N ASP A 64 -15.79 -1.88 -22.26
CA ASP A 64 -14.87 -0.96 -21.59
C ASP A 64 -14.63 -1.35 -20.13
N SER A 65 -15.67 -1.82 -19.43
CA SER A 65 -15.55 -2.32 -18.05
C SER A 65 -14.71 -3.59 -17.99
N GLU A 66 -14.96 -4.55 -18.87
CA GLU A 66 -14.21 -5.81 -18.95
C GLU A 66 -12.74 -5.57 -19.32
N LEU A 67 -12.48 -4.66 -20.28
CA LEU A 67 -11.12 -4.27 -20.67
C LEU A 67 -10.40 -3.61 -19.48
N LYS A 68 -11.07 -2.71 -18.76
CA LYS A 68 -10.50 -2.08 -17.56
C LYS A 68 -10.21 -3.11 -16.48
N GLU A 69 -11.09 -4.08 -16.24
CA GLU A 69 -10.85 -5.15 -15.26
C GLU A 69 -9.65 -6.01 -15.65
N LEU A 70 -9.58 -6.44 -16.91
CA LEU A 70 -8.47 -7.24 -17.42
C LEU A 70 -7.14 -6.49 -17.38
N ASN A 71 -7.14 -5.20 -17.73
CA ASN A 71 -5.93 -4.36 -17.72
C ASN A 71 -5.44 -4.03 -16.30
N ASN A 72 -6.33 -4.05 -15.30
CA ASN A 72 -5.95 -3.90 -13.89
C ASN A 72 -5.63 -5.24 -13.22
N SER A 73 -5.95 -6.35 -13.86
CA SER A 73 -5.52 -7.67 -13.41
C SER A 73 -4.07 -7.92 -13.79
N LEU A 74 -3.34 -8.62 -12.94
CA LEU A 74 -1.97 -9.01 -13.25
C LEU A 74 -2.00 -9.88 -14.51
N THR A 75 -1.14 -9.60 -15.48
CA THR A 75 -1.06 -10.43 -16.69
C THR A 75 -0.53 -11.82 -16.34
N THR A 76 -0.85 -12.83 -17.15
CA THR A 76 -0.33 -14.19 -16.96
C THR A 76 1.20 -14.24 -16.93
N GLU A 77 1.85 -13.35 -17.69
CA GLU A 77 3.31 -13.24 -17.71
C GLU A 77 3.86 -12.70 -16.38
N GLU A 78 3.29 -11.60 -15.87
CA GLU A 78 3.65 -11.04 -14.56
C GLU A 78 3.41 -12.05 -13.43
N MET A 79 2.27 -12.77 -13.43
CA MET A 79 2.02 -13.85 -12.46
C MET A 79 3.09 -14.94 -12.53
N THR A 80 3.51 -15.31 -13.74
CA THR A 80 4.52 -16.35 -13.94
C THR A 80 5.89 -15.89 -13.42
N GLN A 81 6.25 -14.62 -13.64
CA GLN A 81 7.47 -14.03 -13.10
C GLN A 81 7.45 -13.98 -11.57
N GLU A 82 6.33 -13.57 -10.96
CA GLU A 82 6.18 -13.51 -9.51
C GLU A 82 6.25 -14.90 -8.87
N ILE A 83 5.58 -15.90 -9.46
CA ILE A 83 5.68 -17.29 -9.02
C ILE A 83 7.12 -17.79 -9.08
N LYS A 84 7.87 -17.43 -10.13
CA LYS A 84 9.28 -17.82 -10.27
C LYS A 84 10.12 -17.18 -9.17
N GLN A 85 9.98 -15.88 -8.93
CA GLN A 85 10.71 -15.16 -7.88
C GLN A 85 10.42 -15.75 -6.49
N LEU A 86 9.14 -15.94 -6.16
CA LEU A 86 8.73 -16.52 -4.87
C LEU A 86 9.28 -17.93 -4.67
N LYS A 87 9.33 -18.75 -5.73
CA LYS A 87 9.93 -20.09 -5.68
C LYS A 87 11.43 -20.03 -5.41
N GLU A 88 12.15 -19.12 -6.07
CA GLU A 88 13.58 -18.91 -5.86
C GLU A 88 13.85 -18.45 -4.42
N GLU A 89 13.10 -17.49 -3.90
CA GLU A 89 13.21 -17.03 -2.50
C GLU A 89 12.94 -18.16 -1.51
N CYS A 90 11.85 -18.91 -1.71
CA CYS A 90 11.51 -20.06 -0.88
C CYS A 90 12.63 -21.12 -0.88
N SER A 91 13.26 -21.36 -2.02
CA SER A 91 14.41 -22.26 -2.11
C SER A 91 15.60 -21.73 -1.32
N GLY A 92 15.90 -20.43 -1.43
CA GLY A 92 16.97 -19.76 -0.69
C GLY A 92 16.76 -19.79 0.82
N PHE A 93 15.54 -19.52 1.28
CA PHE A 93 15.19 -19.61 2.69
C PHE A 93 15.31 -21.04 3.23
N LYS A 94 14.89 -22.04 2.47
CA LYS A 94 15.08 -23.46 2.85
C LYS A 94 16.55 -23.80 2.98
N THR A 95 17.39 -23.44 2.02
CA THR A 95 18.84 -23.68 2.10
C THR A 95 19.46 -22.98 3.30
N ARG A 96 19.09 -21.73 3.59
CA ARG A 96 19.56 -21.01 4.77
C ARG A 96 19.12 -21.68 6.06
N LEU A 97 17.87 -22.14 6.13
CA LEU A 97 17.33 -22.84 7.29
C LEU A 97 18.10 -24.15 7.54
N GLU A 98 18.35 -24.94 6.51
CA GLU A 98 19.12 -26.18 6.63
C GLU A 98 20.56 -25.93 7.08
N LYS A 99 21.20 -24.86 6.58
CA LYS A 99 22.54 -24.44 7.07
C LYS A 99 22.51 -24.06 8.55
N ILE A 100 21.49 -23.34 9.00
CA ILE A 100 21.35 -22.96 10.42
C ILE A 100 21.09 -24.21 11.27
N LYS A 101 20.20 -25.12 10.85
CA LYS A 101 19.91 -26.35 11.58
C LYS A 101 21.11 -27.30 11.67
N SER A 102 21.86 -27.45 10.58
CA SER A 102 23.05 -28.30 10.52
C SER A 102 24.28 -27.70 11.22
N ALA A 103 24.27 -26.40 11.50
CA ALA A 103 25.35 -25.78 12.26
C ALA A 103 25.43 -26.41 13.67
N LYS A 104 26.60 -26.96 14.01
CA LYS A 104 26.84 -27.69 15.27
C LYS A 104 26.89 -26.78 16.52
N ASN A 105 26.80 -25.47 16.34
CA ASN A 105 26.93 -24.46 17.40
C ASN A 105 25.56 -24.05 17.99
N HIS A 106 24.64 -24.99 18.16
CA HIS A 106 23.38 -24.72 18.87
C HIS A 106 23.64 -24.78 20.36
N VAL A 107 23.75 -23.61 21.00
CA VAL A 107 23.64 -23.51 22.46
C VAL A 107 22.18 -23.71 22.80
N THR A 108 21.86 -24.81 23.47
CA THR A 108 20.49 -25.05 23.94
C THR A 108 20.07 -23.96 24.93
N PRO A 109 18.78 -23.62 25.02
CA PRO A 109 18.29 -22.69 26.04
C PRO A 109 18.73 -23.10 27.45
N GLU A 110 18.80 -24.40 27.73
CA GLU A 110 19.23 -24.97 29.00
C GLU A 110 20.71 -24.74 29.27
N GLU A 111 21.59 -24.97 28.28
CA GLU A 111 23.02 -24.68 28.38
C GLU A 111 23.27 -23.18 28.54
N LYS A 112 22.54 -22.35 27.79
CA LYS A 112 22.60 -20.90 27.93
C LYS A 112 22.28 -20.48 29.36
N GLU A 113 21.15 -20.94 29.89
CA GLU A 113 20.71 -20.63 31.25
C GLU A 113 21.71 -21.10 32.30
N LYS A 114 22.28 -22.30 32.13
CA LYS A 114 23.34 -22.82 33.00
C LYS A 114 24.57 -21.91 33.01
N VAL A 115 25.04 -21.49 31.85
CA VAL A 115 26.19 -20.56 31.73
C VAL A 115 25.90 -19.22 32.40
N TYR A 116 24.68 -18.67 32.26
CA TYR A 116 24.30 -17.44 32.97
C TYR A 116 24.28 -17.62 34.49
N LYS A 117 23.72 -18.74 34.99
CA LYS A 117 23.72 -19.05 36.43
C LYS A 117 25.13 -19.18 36.98
N GLU A 118 26.00 -19.90 36.28
CA GLU A 118 27.41 -20.09 36.67
C GLU A 118 28.17 -18.77 36.65
N ARG A 119 28.03 -17.96 35.59
CA ARG A 119 28.59 -16.60 35.53
C ARG A 119 28.15 -15.76 36.72
N ASN A 120 26.85 -15.78 37.02
CA ASN A 120 26.28 -15.00 38.12
C ASN A 120 26.85 -15.47 39.47
N LEU A 121 26.98 -16.78 39.68
CA LEU A 121 27.57 -17.37 40.88
C LEU A 121 29.04 -16.97 41.03
N TYR A 122 29.86 -17.15 40.00
CA TYR A 122 31.30 -16.91 40.07
C TYR A 122 31.62 -15.43 40.26
N VAL A 123 30.90 -14.52 39.62
CA VAL A 123 31.13 -13.08 39.82
C VAL A 123 30.64 -12.63 41.21
N LYS A 124 29.57 -13.22 41.76
CA LYS A 124 29.17 -12.97 43.16
C LYS A 124 30.26 -13.42 44.15
N GLU A 125 30.78 -14.62 43.96
CA GLU A 125 31.86 -15.16 44.81
C GLU A 125 33.16 -14.36 44.66
N TRP A 126 33.50 -13.90 43.45
CA TRP A 126 34.64 -13.01 43.24
C TRP A 126 34.49 -11.69 44.02
N LYS A 127 33.33 -11.02 43.92
CA LYS A 127 33.06 -9.79 44.69
C LYS A 127 33.16 -10.02 46.20
N LYS A 128 32.59 -11.13 46.69
CA LYS A 128 32.61 -11.48 48.12
C LYS A 128 34.03 -11.72 48.61
N ARG A 129 34.82 -12.52 47.89
CA ARG A 129 36.21 -12.85 48.26
C ARG A 129 37.12 -11.63 48.18
N LYS A 130 37.01 -10.82 47.12
CA LYS A 130 37.78 -9.57 46.99
C LYS A 130 37.48 -8.63 48.15
N ARG A 131 36.22 -8.50 48.57
CA ARG A 131 35.84 -7.70 49.75
C ARG A 131 36.49 -8.24 51.03
N LEU A 132 36.31 -9.52 51.35
CA LEU A 132 36.85 -10.12 52.58
C LEU A 132 38.37 -9.95 52.68
N VAL A 133 39.08 -10.25 51.58
CA VAL A 133 40.53 -10.16 51.53
C VAL A 133 40.98 -8.69 51.62
N SER A 134 40.25 -7.76 50.99
CA SER A 134 40.52 -6.32 51.15
C SER A 134 40.30 -5.83 52.57
N ASP A 135 39.25 -6.29 53.26
CA ASP A 135 38.96 -5.90 54.65
C ASP A 135 40.08 -6.42 55.57
N MET A 136 40.49 -7.67 55.41
CA MET A 136 41.62 -8.26 56.15
C MET A 136 42.92 -7.50 55.90
N MET A 137 43.23 -7.16 54.65
CA MET A 137 44.42 -6.36 54.32
C MET A 137 44.37 -4.99 54.99
N ASN A 138 43.23 -4.32 54.96
CA ASN A 138 43.09 -3.00 55.57
C ASN A 138 43.33 -3.07 57.09
N SER A 139 42.80 -4.08 57.78
CA SER A 139 43.07 -4.29 59.22
C SER A 139 44.54 -4.56 59.53
N ILE A 140 45.27 -5.26 58.66
CA ILE A 140 46.71 -5.48 58.82
C ILE A 140 47.48 -4.16 58.61
N LEU A 141 47.10 -3.39 57.59
CA LEU A 141 47.75 -2.14 57.22
C LEU A 141 47.59 -1.03 58.28
N GLU A 142 46.58 -1.09 59.14
CA GLU A 142 46.41 -0.14 60.27
C GLU A 142 47.61 -0.14 61.22
N GLY A 143 48.33 -1.26 61.35
CA GLY A 143 49.52 -1.40 62.19
C GLY A 143 50.83 -1.55 61.42
N TYR A 144 50.80 -1.45 60.09
CA TYR A 144 51.96 -1.77 59.26
C TYR A 144 52.84 -0.53 59.00
N PRO A 145 54.17 -0.61 59.22
CA PRO A 145 55.05 0.56 59.17
C PRO A 145 55.40 1.04 57.74
N LYS A 146 55.08 0.27 56.69
CA LYS A 146 55.38 0.60 55.28
C LYS A 146 54.11 0.81 54.44
N SER A 147 54.28 1.15 53.17
CA SER A 147 53.14 1.36 52.26
C SER A 147 52.41 0.06 51.91
N LYS A 148 51.13 0.19 51.49
CA LYS A 148 50.33 -0.93 50.98
C LYS A 148 51.00 -1.68 49.82
N LYS A 149 51.70 -0.96 48.94
CA LYS A 149 52.37 -1.57 47.79
C LYS A 149 53.50 -2.48 48.22
N GLU A 150 54.36 -2.01 49.13
CA GLU A 150 55.46 -2.80 49.68
C GLU A 150 54.95 -4.01 50.46
N PHE A 151 53.85 -3.85 51.20
CA PHE A 151 53.19 -4.96 51.88
C PHE A 151 52.76 -6.05 50.89
N LEU A 152 52.03 -5.68 49.82
CA LEU A 152 51.53 -6.62 48.82
C LEU A 152 52.67 -7.36 48.10
N GLU A 153 53.77 -6.67 47.79
CA GLU A 153 54.96 -7.27 47.21
C GLU A 153 55.65 -8.24 48.18
N GLU A 154 55.75 -7.88 49.46
CA GLU A 154 56.35 -8.72 50.51
C GLU A 154 55.52 -9.99 50.80
N VAL A 155 54.18 -9.90 50.76
CA VAL A 155 53.28 -11.05 50.92
C VAL A 155 52.99 -11.81 49.63
N GLY A 156 53.48 -11.32 48.49
CA GLY A 156 53.27 -11.96 47.17
C GLY A 156 51.82 -11.94 46.69
N VAL A 157 51.05 -10.90 47.02
CA VAL A 157 49.66 -10.74 46.57
C VAL A 157 49.61 -9.91 45.30
N GLU A 158 49.11 -10.52 44.24
CA GLU A 158 48.87 -9.87 42.95
C GLU A 158 47.42 -9.36 42.88
N THR A 159 47.23 -8.18 42.30
CA THR A 159 45.92 -7.53 42.22
C THR A 159 45.28 -7.67 40.84
N ASP A 160 43.94 -7.55 40.77
CA ASP A 160 43.23 -7.57 39.48
C ASP A 160 43.74 -6.43 38.58
N GLU A 161 44.11 -5.30 39.17
CA GLU A 161 44.65 -4.11 38.51
C GLU A 161 46.01 -4.37 37.85
N ASP A 162 46.88 -5.20 38.46
CA ASP A 162 48.16 -5.62 37.89
C ASP A 162 47.98 -6.39 36.57
N TYR A 163 46.87 -7.13 36.45
CA TYR A 163 46.50 -7.90 35.26
C TYR A 163 45.47 -7.21 34.36
N LYS A 164 45.07 -5.97 34.67
CA LYS A 164 44.03 -5.21 33.94
C LYS A 164 42.68 -5.95 33.88
N VAL A 165 42.39 -6.72 34.92
CA VAL A 165 41.15 -7.48 35.06
C VAL A 165 40.13 -6.62 35.81
N THR A 166 38.91 -6.58 35.32
CA THR A 166 37.80 -5.87 35.97
C THR A 166 36.65 -6.82 36.23
N ILE A 167 36.03 -6.71 37.40
CA ILE A 167 34.84 -7.51 37.75
C ILE A 167 33.72 -7.21 36.74
N PRO A 168 33.22 -8.22 35.99
CA PRO A 168 32.18 -8.01 35.01
C PRO A 168 30.91 -7.43 35.63
N ASN A 169 30.26 -6.52 34.91
CA ASN A 169 28.92 -6.10 35.26
C ASN A 169 27.95 -7.25 34.94
N ILE A 170 27.15 -7.65 35.92
CA ILE A 170 26.16 -8.72 35.79
C ILE A 170 24.79 -8.11 35.78
#